data_AF-A0A401P9Y8-F1
#
_entry.id   AF-A0A401P9Y8-F1
#
_cell.length_a   1.000
_cell.length_b   1.000
_cell.length_c   1.000
_cell.angle_alpha   90.00
_cell.angle_beta   90.00
_cell.angle_gamma   90.00
#
_symmetry.space_group_name_H-M   'P 1'
#
loop_
_entity.id
_entity.type
_entity.pdbx_description
1 polymer ?
#
loop_
_entity_poly.entity_id
_entity_poly.type
_entity_poly.pdbx_seq_one_letter_code
_entity_poly.pdbx_strand_id
1 'polypeptide(L)'
;AISGHFDILFEKNCSNKVMFSTGPRSPQTHWKQAVFLLEQPIKVKKGDILQGKIACCKNRKDPRSLMITISINNVKQTYSLQ
;
A
#
# COMPACT_ATOMS: atom_id res chain seq x y z
N ALA A 1 -4.85 -10.87 -2.47
CA ALA A 1 -4.97 -9.41 -2.22
C ALA A 1 -3.58 -8.82 -2.04
N ILE A 2 -3.43 -7.52 -2.20
CA ILE A 2 -2.20 -6.78 -1.92
C ILE A 2 -2.47 -5.90 -0.70
N SER A 3 -1.51 -5.79 0.23
CA SER A 3 -1.63 -4.93 1.41
C SER A 3 -0.58 -3.83 1.38
N GLY A 4 -1.02 -2.59 1.60
CA GLY A 4 -0.17 -1.41 1.75
C GLY A 4 -0.19 -0.89 3.18
N HIS A 5 0.96 -0.43 3.64
CA HIS A 5 1.16 0.24 4.92
C HIS A 5 2.27 1.29 4.77
N PHE A 6 2.49 2.08 5.81
CA PHE A 6 3.55 3.09 5.85
C PHE A 6 4.32 3.05 7.16
N ASP A 7 5.55 3.55 7.09
CA ASP A 7 6.44 3.75 8.22
C ASP A 7 6.68 5.25 8.39
N ILE A 8 6.80 5.69 9.64
CA ILE A 8 7.11 7.08 9.98
C ILE A 8 8.42 7.10 10.76
N LEU A 9 9.34 7.97 10.33
CA LEU A 9 10.65 8.15 10.95
C LEU A 9 10.84 9.61 11.37
N PHE A 10 11.22 9.80 12.63
CA PHE A 10 11.64 11.07 13.20
C PHE A 10 13.15 11.01 13.45
N GLU A 11 13.93 11.68 12.62
CA GLU A 11 15.41 11.58 12.66
C GLU A 11 16.15 12.92 12.63
N LYS A 12 15.64 13.94 11.94
CA LYS A 12 16.38 15.18 11.72
C LYS A 12 16.47 15.98 13.03
N ASN A 13 17.70 16.22 13.50
CA ASN A 13 18.00 16.96 14.74
C ASN A 13 17.42 16.33 16.02
N CYS A 14 17.18 15.02 16.02
CA CYS A 14 16.74 14.29 17.21
C CYS A 14 17.93 13.65 17.92
N SER A 15 18.05 13.85 19.24
CA SER A 15 19.03 13.12 20.07
C SER A 15 18.73 11.61 20.13
N ASN A 16 17.44 11.25 20.09
CA ASN A 16 16.96 9.89 19.97
C ASN A 16 16.06 9.77 18.74
N LYS A 17 16.40 8.87 17.82
CA LYS A 17 15.57 8.60 16.64
C LYS A 17 14.37 7.75 17.06
N VAL A 18 13.20 8.09 16.54
CA VAL A 18 11.95 7.37 16.83
C VAL A 18 11.33 6.95 15.51
N MET A 19 10.84 5.71 15.46
CA MET A 19 10.16 5.17 14.30
C MET A 19 9.00 4.30 14.75
N PHE A 20 7.92 4.31 13.97
CA PHE A 20 6.90 3.29 14.05
C PHE A 20 6.44 2.87 12.66
N SER A 21 5.92 1.66 12.58
CA SER A 21 5.39 1.06 11.35
C SER A 21 3.92 0.71 11.55
N THR A 22 3.12 0.88 10.50
CA THR A 22 1.73 0.40 10.46
C THR A 22 1.60 -0.99 9.83
N GLY A 23 2.73 -1.66 9.57
CA GLY A 23 2.78 -2.96 8.92
C GLY A 23 2.18 -4.10 9.76
N PRO A 24 1.77 -5.21 9.11
CA PRO A 24 1.12 -6.34 9.78
C PRO A 24 2.04 -7.14 10.72
N ARG A 25 3.36 -6.91 10.66
CA ARG A 25 4.36 -7.50 11.56
C ARG A 25 4.71 -6.59 12.75
N SER A 26 4.10 -5.42 12.83
CA SER A 26 4.31 -4.41 13.86
C SER A 26 3.10 -4.34 14.80
N PRO A 27 3.23 -3.77 16.01
CA PRO A 27 2.07 -3.54 16.88
C PRO A 27 0.95 -2.79 16.16
N GLN A 28 -0.30 -3.22 16.39
CA GLN A 28 -1.45 -2.66 15.69
C GLN A 28 -1.61 -1.16 15.98
N THR A 29 -1.86 -0.39 14.92
CA THR A 29 -2.21 1.04 15.01
C THR A 29 -3.66 1.26 14.55
N HIS A 30 -4.22 2.44 14.82
CA HIS A 30 -5.57 2.80 14.39
C HIS A 30 -5.71 2.89 12.85
N TRP A 31 -4.60 3.12 12.13
CA TRP A 31 -4.58 3.14 10.67
C TRP A 31 -4.77 1.75 10.02
N LYS A 32 -4.50 0.67 10.75
CA LYS A 32 -4.50 -0.70 10.22
C LYS A 32 -3.64 -0.78 8.93
N GLN A 33 -4.09 -1.52 7.91
CA GLN A 33 -3.47 -1.58 6.59
C GLN A 33 -4.53 -1.35 5.50
N ALA A 34 -4.11 -0.81 4.36
CA ALA A 34 -4.94 -0.73 3.16
C ALA A 34 -4.89 -2.07 2.42
N VAL A 35 -6.05 -2.67 2.13
CA VAL A 35 -6.15 -3.96 1.43
C VAL A 35 -6.78 -3.77 0.06
N PHE A 36 -6.05 -4.15 -0.98
CA PHE A 36 -6.47 -4.13 -2.38
C PHE A 36 -6.80 -5.55 -2.82
N LEU A 37 -8.09 -5.86 -2.89
CA LEU A 37 -8.57 -7.16 -3.33
C LEU A 37 -8.35 -7.32 -4.83
N LEU A 38 -7.74 -8.44 -5.23
CA LEU A 38 -7.57 -8.77 -6.64
C LEU A 38 -8.88 -9.38 -7.13
N GLU A 39 -9.40 -8.90 -8.25
CA GLU A 39 -10.59 -9.48 -8.88
C GLU A 39 -10.38 -10.97 -9.20
N GLN A 40 -9.20 -11.31 -9.71
CA GLN A 40 -8.77 -12.68 -9.96
C GLN A 40 -7.52 -13.00 -9.13
N PRO A 41 -7.53 -14.07 -8.30
CA PRO A 41 -6.34 -14.49 -7.57
C PRO A 41 -5.19 -14.85 -8.49
N ILE A 42 -3.99 -14.40 -8.15
CA ILE A 42 -2.76 -14.74 -8.86
C ILE A 42 -2.12 -15.93 -8.15
N LYS A 43 -1.95 -17.06 -8.86
CA LYS A 43 -1.19 -18.20 -8.35
C LYS A 43 0.30 -17.85 -8.37
N VAL A 44 0.98 -18.07 -7.25
CA VAL A 44 2.42 -17.85 -7.10
C VAL A 44 3.07 -19.05 -6.43
N LYS A 45 4.36 -19.25 -6.69
CA LYS A 45 5.22 -20.25 -6.08
C LYS A 45 6.40 -19.57 -5.38
N LYS A 46 7.02 -20.28 -4.45
CA LYS A 46 8.26 -19.82 -3.80
C LYS A 46 9.33 -19.59 -4.87
N GLY A 47 9.91 -18.40 -4.89
CA GLY A 47 10.92 -18.00 -5.86
C GLY A 47 10.37 -17.20 -7.05
N ASP A 48 9.05 -17.11 -7.22
CA ASP A 48 8.46 -16.27 -8.27
C ASP A 48 8.74 -14.79 -8.00
N ILE A 49 9.11 -14.05 -9.04
CA ILE A 49 9.26 -12.60 -9.01
C ILE A 49 8.00 -11.98 -9.59
N LEU A 50 7.15 -11.44 -8.73
CA LEU A 50 5.93 -10.73 -9.15
C LEU A 50 6.25 -9.28 -9.48
N GLN A 51 6.36 -8.97 -10.77
CA GLN A 51 6.59 -7.60 -11.24
C GLN A 51 5.27 -6.86 -11.41
N GLY A 52 5.28 -5.57 -11.10
CA GLY A 52 4.09 -4.74 -11.23
C GLY A 52 4.39 -3.25 -11.10
N LYS A 53 3.33 -2.46 -11.23
CA LYS A 53 3.38 -1.01 -11.10
C LYS A 53 2.21 -0.53 -10.24
N ILE A 54 2.49 0.44 -9.38
CA ILE A 54 1.49 1.18 -8.61
C ILE A 54 1.50 2.65 -9.06
N ALA A 55 0.32 3.24 -9.21
CA ALA A 55 0.14 4.68 -9.38
C ALA A 55 -0.90 5.17 -8.38
N CYS A 56 -0.57 6.26 -7.68
CA CYS A 56 -1.44 6.92 -6.72
C CYS A 56 -1.72 8.34 -7.21
N CYS A 57 -2.99 8.65 -7.46
CA CYS A 57 -3.42 9.94 -8.00
C CYS A 57 -4.57 10.51 -7.17
N LYS A 58 -4.63 11.83 -7.03
CA LYS A 58 -5.79 12.51 -6.45
C LYS A 58 -7.03 12.31 -7.33
N ASN A 59 -8.18 11.99 -6.73
CA ASN A 59 -9.44 11.96 -7.46
C ASN A 59 -9.89 13.40 -7.79
N ARG A 60 -10.22 13.67 -9.06
CA ARG A 60 -10.64 15.01 -9.51
C ARG A 60 -12.04 15.38 -9.03
N LYS A 61 -12.93 14.40 -8.87
CA LYS A 61 -14.33 14.62 -8.45
C LYS A 61 -14.47 14.73 -6.94
N ASP A 62 -13.64 14.00 -6.20
CA ASP A 62 -13.55 14.07 -4.75
C ASP A 62 -12.08 14.28 -4.33
N PRO A 63 -11.68 15.52 -4.03
CA PRO A 63 -10.30 15.85 -3.67
C PRO A 63 -9.74 15.11 -2.46
N ARG A 64 -10.58 14.52 -1.61
CA ARG A 64 -10.14 13.80 -0.42
C ARG A 64 -9.89 12.32 -0.68
N SER A 65 -10.41 11.76 -1.78
CA SER A 65 -10.10 10.38 -2.17
C SER A 65 -8.89 10.26 -3.07
N LEU A 66 -8.25 9.10 -2.95
CA LEU A 66 -7.13 8.67 -3.78
C LEU A 66 -7.59 7.57 -4.74
N MET A 67 -7.17 7.70 -6.00
CA MET A 67 -7.28 6.66 -7.00
C MET A 67 -5.96 5.89 -7.04
N ILE A 68 -5.98 4.64 -6.60
CA ILE A 68 -4.84 3.74 -6.61
C ILE A 68 -5.00 2.77 -7.76
N THR A 69 -4.08 2.78 -8.71
CA THR A 69 -4.05 1.84 -9.82
C THR A 69 -2.90 0.86 -9.62
N ILE A 70 -3.20 -0.44 -9.64
CA ILE A 70 -2.21 -1.51 -9.53
C ILE A 70 -2.23 -2.33 -10.83
N SER A 71 -1.05 -2.59 -11.39
CA SER A 71 -0.86 -3.41 -12.58
C SER A 71 0.09 -4.57 -12.30
N ILE A 72 -0.37 -5.80 -12.50
CA ILE A 72 0.38 -7.06 -12.29
C ILE A 72 -0.08 -8.08 -13.33
N ASN A 73 0.85 -8.81 -13.98
CA ASN A 73 0.53 -9.89 -14.93
C ASN A 73 -0.53 -9.52 -15.98
N ASN A 74 -0.38 -8.34 -16.61
CA ASN A 74 -1.32 -7.74 -17.58
C ASN A 74 -2.72 -7.35 -17.04
N VAL A 75 -3.00 -7.59 -15.77
CA VAL A 75 -4.22 -7.11 -15.11
C VAL A 75 -3.95 -5.72 -14.55
N LYS A 76 -4.87 -4.79 -14.79
CA LYS A 76 -4.85 -3.44 -14.23
C LYS A 76 -6.15 -3.21 -13.49
N GLN A 77 -6.06 -2.93 -12.19
CA GLN A 77 -7.22 -2.66 -11.36
C GLN A 77 -7.04 -1.32 -10.64
N THR A 78 -8.13 -0.55 -10.58
CA THR A 78 -8.15 0.76 -9.93
C THR A 78 -9.09 0.74 -8.74
N TYR A 79 -8.62 1.28 -7.62
CA TYR A 79 -9.32 1.35 -6.35
C TYR A 79 -9.52 2.81 -5.97
N SER A 80 -10.67 3.13 -5.38
CA SER A 80 -10.90 4.42 -4.73
C SER A 80 -10.74 4.23 -3.22
N LEU A 81 -9.84 4.99 -2.61
CA LEU A 81 -9.60 5.01 -1.17
C LEU A 81 -10.03 6.38 -0.63
N GLN A 82 -10.79 6.41 0.45
CA GLN A 82 -11.24 7.64 1.12
C GLN A 82 -10.80 7.63 2.57
#